data_AF-A0A424L4K7-F1
#
_entry.id   AF-A0A424L4K7-F1
#
_cell.length_a   1.000
_cell.length_b   1.000
_cell.length_c   1.000
_cell.angle_alpha   90.00
_cell.angle_beta   90.00
_cell.angle_gamma   90.00
#
_symmetry.space_group_name_H-M   'P 1'
#
loop_
_entity.id
_entity.type
_entity.pdbx_description
1 polymer ?
#
loop_
_entity_poly.entity_id
_entity_poly.type
_entity_poly.pdbx_seq_one_letter_code
_entity_poly.pdbx_strand_id
1 'polypeptide(L)'
;MLSDADLVAFLDQGYLLIDPQSDPSLPEQLFAEARDAWAARNQLQGTRFAIDTVADNLTTRIPVLHQLLDAPPVVDSLTAILGERYYRYPHSFIHQAGTADQGFHKDSHFPWSVRGGLRSHRPNAAMLLYYPQETKVDMGPTRIIPGSQYWNVDHEEHDQGEDMLDLRFNDDSVGTDADLEARDRRIRDAAHAFDTQTDAIPLTVPAGAAVVTHFDLVHRGSRSNSDSVRFMYKFWFLRTTEPARTGRTISIACTDPRREPVVCGMVEWLTGKRPLVGPESEEPNIGNEAGRIERAYRRGFEGDPTLTEALLSENEENRRAAMYGLSCAGDLGAEAAILATQSNHAGVRKSGAFLLGELALGDTGVVATLGRLAAKDAISAVRCTALNALGRIARHQLVQNPSFDLSGVVDAMTVGADRNREPDTQGFLVTTNPVRQSTAIALLSVVTAAIDAGASRDAIAGVTNILQRMARNETDRYARATAIEGLCRLALGGEDGVLPELVAQLSGTYSHAPPARRMDAAISNQINRD
;
A
#
# COMPACT_ATOMS: atom_id res chain seq x y z
N MET A 1 -0.81 -3.59 22.66
CA MET A 1 -0.26 -2.41 21.96
C MET A 1 1.23 -2.61 21.73
N LEU A 2 1.71 -2.28 20.52
CA LEU A 2 3.15 -2.26 20.22
C LEU A 2 3.89 -1.25 21.12
N SER A 3 5.10 -1.62 21.55
CA SER A 3 5.98 -0.69 22.25
C SER A 3 6.57 0.35 21.29
N ASP A 4 7.10 1.45 21.83
CA ASP A 4 7.85 2.43 21.03
C ASP A 4 9.07 1.78 20.35
N ALA A 5 9.69 0.78 20.99
CA ALA A 5 10.80 0.02 20.43
C ALA A 5 10.35 -0.81 19.21
N ASP A 6 9.18 -1.44 19.26
CA ASP A 6 8.64 -2.19 18.12
C ASP A 6 8.29 -1.26 16.96
N LEU A 7 7.71 -0.08 17.25
CA LEU A 7 7.43 0.91 16.21
C LEU A 7 8.72 1.39 15.53
N VAL A 8 9.78 1.66 16.30
CA VAL A 8 11.08 2.04 15.74
C VAL A 8 11.70 0.88 14.95
N ALA A 9 11.60 -0.35 15.44
CA ALA A 9 12.06 -1.52 14.70
C ALA A 9 11.32 -1.67 13.35
N PHE A 10 10.01 -1.42 13.32
CA PHE A 10 9.24 -1.40 12.08
C PHE A 10 9.69 -0.26 11.14
N LEU A 11 9.91 0.95 11.66
CA LEU A 11 10.35 2.08 10.85
C LEU A 11 11.78 1.90 10.32
N ASP A 12 12.69 1.31 11.10
CA ASP A 12 14.06 1.05 10.66
C ASP A 12 14.13 -0.15 9.71
N GLN A 13 13.58 -1.31 10.10
CA GLN A 13 13.74 -2.58 9.37
C GLN A 13 12.63 -2.86 8.36
N GLY A 14 11.49 -2.18 8.46
CA GLY A 14 10.34 -2.35 7.57
C GLY A 14 9.52 -3.62 7.84
N TYR A 15 9.73 -4.34 8.95
CA TYR A 15 8.88 -5.48 9.31
C TYR A 15 8.83 -5.74 10.81
N LEU A 16 7.79 -6.47 11.25
CA LEU A 16 7.63 -7.02 12.59
C LEU A 16 7.14 -8.45 12.52
N LEU A 17 7.75 -9.33 13.32
CA LEU A 17 7.22 -10.67 13.58
C LEU A 17 6.16 -10.57 14.68
N ILE A 18 4.99 -11.16 14.42
CA ILE A 18 3.85 -11.16 15.32
C ILE A 18 3.46 -12.62 15.57
N ASP A 19 3.31 -12.97 16.83
CA ASP A 19 2.53 -14.14 17.23
C ASP A 19 1.07 -13.69 17.38
N PRO A 20 0.15 -14.12 16.49
CA PRO A 20 -1.27 -13.77 16.61
C PRO A 20 -1.91 -14.28 17.90
N GLN A 21 -1.28 -15.22 18.62
CA GLN A 21 -1.85 -15.89 19.79
C GLN A 21 -3.22 -16.51 19.48
N SER A 22 -3.36 -17.02 18.26
CA SER A 22 -4.58 -17.65 17.78
C SER A 22 -4.83 -19.00 18.45
N ASP A 23 -6.04 -19.55 18.25
CA ASP A 23 -6.34 -20.93 18.61
C ASP A 23 -5.24 -21.88 18.07
N PRO A 24 -4.72 -22.82 18.89
CA PRO A 24 -3.66 -23.73 18.48
C PRO A 24 -3.99 -24.60 17.25
N SER A 25 -5.27 -24.82 16.94
CA SER A 25 -5.73 -25.56 15.76
C SER A 25 -5.80 -24.72 14.49
N LEU A 26 -5.79 -23.38 14.61
CA LEU A 26 -5.94 -22.47 13.47
C LEU A 26 -4.86 -22.65 12.39
N PRO A 27 -3.56 -22.84 12.71
CA PRO A 27 -2.54 -23.06 11.69
C PRO A 27 -2.82 -24.31 10.84
N GLU A 28 -3.18 -25.44 11.46
CA GLU A 28 -3.49 -26.68 10.73
C GLU A 28 -4.74 -26.52 9.86
N GLN A 29 -5.78 -25.88 10.39
CA GLN A 29 -7.00 -25.61 9.63
C GLN A 29 -6.73 -24.73 8.41
N LEU A 30 -6.00 -23.62 8.58
CA LEU A 30 -5.66 -22.72 7.48
C LEU A 30 -4.67 -23.37 6.49
N PHE A 31 -3.82 -24.30 6.93
CA PHE A 31 -3.01 -25.09 5.99
C PHE A 31 -3.87 -25.96 5.07
N ALA A 32 -4.88 -26.64 5.64
CA ALA A 32 -5.81 -27.45 4.86
C ALA A 32 -6.62 -26.61 3.86
N GLU A 33 -7.13 -25.46 4.30
CA GLU A 33 -7.86 -24.50 3.45
C GLU A 33 -6.99 -24.00 2.28
N ALA A 34 -5.72 -23.65 2.54
CA ALA A 34 -4.78 -23.25 1.50
C ALA A 34 -4.53 -24.36 0.48
N ARG A 35 -4.38 -25.60 0.95
CA ARG A 35 -4.19 -26.77 0.08
C ARG A 35 -5.40 -27.00 -0.82
N ASP A 36 -6.60 -26.93 -0.27
CA ASP A 36 -7.84 -27.17 -1.01
C ASP A 36 -8.08 -26.05 -2.03
N ALA A 37 -7.79 -24.80 -1.67
CA ALA A 37 -7.82 -23.66 -2.59
C ALA A 37 -6.89 -23.84 -3.79
N TRP A 38 -5.65 -24.29 -3.56
CA TRP A 38 -4.69 -24.55 -4.64
C TRP A 38 -5.04 -25.78 -5.49
N ALA A 39 -5.60 -26.83 -4.88
CA ALA A 39 -6.13 -27.97 -5.62
C ALA A 39 -7.26 -27.54 -6.58
N ALA A 40 -8.18 -26.70 -6.10
CA ALA A 40 -9.25 -26.13 -6.92
C ALA A 40 -8.69 -25.23 -8.05
N ARG A 41 -7.70 -24.38 -7.75
CA ARG A 41 -7.01 -23.54 -8.75
C ARG A 41 -6.48 -24.39 -9.91
N ASN A 42 -5.79 -25.48 -9.58
CA ASN A 42 -5.14 -26.34 -10.58
C ASN A 42 -6.16 -27.04 -11.48
N GLN A 43 -7.34 -27.37 -10.97
CA GLN A 43 -8.45 -27.92 -11.78
C GLN A 43 -9.07 -26.88 -12.72
N LEU A 44 -8.95 -25.59 -12.38
CA LEU A 44 -9.52 -24.47 -13.13
C LEU A 44 -8.48 -23.73 -14.00
N GLN A 45 -7.27 -24.27 -14.14
CA GLN A 45 -6.16 -23.62 -14.84
C GLN A 45 -6.57 -23.16 -16.25
N GLY A 46 -6.15 -21.95 -16.62
CA GLY A 46 -6.51 -21.32 -17.91
C GLY A 46 -7.86 -20.59 -17.90
N THR A 47 -8.58 -20.59 -16.77
CA THR A 47 -9.79 -19.77 -16.59
C THR A 47 -9.52 -18.59 -15.65
N ARG A 48 -10.30 -17.50 -15.79
CA ARG A 48 -10.27 -16.38 -14.82
C ARG A 48 -10.57 -16.82 -13.38
N PHE A 49 -11.40 -17.86 -13.24
CA PHE A 49 -11.85 -18.37 -11.94
C PHE A 49 -10.76 -19.08 -11.16
N ALA A 50 -9.67 -19.51 -11.81
CA ALA A 50 -8.51 -20.05 -11.11
C ALA A 50 -7.96 -19.03 -10.10
N ILE A 51 -7.89 -17.75 -10.48
CA ILE A 51 -7.42 -16.70 -9.58
C ILE A 51 -8.38 -16.52 -8.40
N ASP A 52 -9.69 -16.53 -8.64
CA ASP A 52 -10.72 -16.35 -7.60
C ASP A 52 -10.68 -17.44 -6.50
N THR A 53 -10.05 -18.59 -6.76
CA THR A 53 -9.87 -19.64 -5.74
C THR A 53 -8.77 -19.32 -4.73
N VAL A 54 -7.75 -18.55 -5.12
CA VAL A 54 -6.58 -18.25 -4.26
C VAL A 54 -6.45 -16.78 -3.93
N ALA A 55 -7.15 -15.91 -4.64
CA ALA A 55 -7.09 -14.46 -4.47
C ALA A 55 -8.47 -13.89 -4.17
N ASP A 56 -8.47 -12.81 -3.39
CA ASP A 56 -9.62 -11.97 -3.06
C ASP A 56 -10.82 -12.73 -2.45
N ASN A 57 -11.71 -11.99 -1.78
CA ASN A 57 -12.86 -12.55 -1.05
C ASN A 57 -12.50 -13.70 -0.08
N LEU A 58 -11.22 -13.81 0.33
CA LEU A 58 -10.71 -14.95 1.07
C LEU A 58 -11.45 -15.13 2.39
N THR A 59 -11.74 -14.04 3.10
CA THR A 59 -12.46 -14.08 4.37
C THR A 59 -13.93 -14.42 4.26
N THR A 60 -14.52 -14.24 3.07
CA THR A 60 -15.88 -14.73 2.82
C THR A 60 -15.87 -16.23 2.55
N ARG A 61 -14.83 -16.73 1.88
CA ARG A 61 -14.69 -18.15 1.52
C ARG A 61 -14.15 -19.01 2.66
N ILE A 62 -13.29 -18.42 3.49
CA ILE A 62 -12.62 -19.04 4.63
C ILE A 62 -12.94 -18.16 5.86
N PRO A 63 -14.14 -18.28 6.45
CA PRO A 63 -14.57 -17.39 7.55
C PRO A 63 -13.66 -17.46 8.78
N VAL A 64 -12.97 -18.58 9.01
CA VAL A 64 -12.05 -18.72 10.14
C VAL A 64 -10.85 -17.76 10.07
N LEU A 65 -10.55 -17.18 8.89
CA LEU A 65 -9.55 -16.11 8.76
C LEU A 65 -9.86 -14.88 9.63
N HIS A 66 -11.12 -14.66 10.02
CA HIS A 66 -11.47 -13.60 10.97
C HIS A 66 -10.78 -13.79 12.32
N GLN A 67 -10.59 -15.02 12.79
CA GLN A 67 -9.86 -15.27 14.05
C GLN A 67 -8.41 -14.77 13.98
N LEU A 68 -7.77 -14.85 12.81
CA LEU A 68 -6.42 -14.31 12.59
C LEU A 68 -6.43 -12.79 12.46
N LEU A 69 -7.31 -12.25 11.62
CA LEU A 69 -7.29 -10.83 11.26
C LEU A 69 -7.79 -9.93 12.39
N ASP A 70 -8.67 -10.46 13.24
CA ASP A 70 -9.24 -9.76 14.39
C ASP A 70 -8.49 -10.09 15.70
N ALA A 71 -7.40 -10.87 15.61
CA ALA A 71 -6.56 -11.19 16.76
C ALA A 71 -5.94 -9.91 17.38
N PRO A 72 -6.00 -9.71 18.71
CA PRO A 72 -5.52 -8.47 19.33
C PRO A 72 -4.07 -8.10 18.97
N PRO A 73 -3.08 -9.02 18.95
CA PRO A 73 -1.72 -8.66 18.54
C PRO A 73 -1.62 -8.14 17.10
N VAL A 74 -2.45 -8.65 16.19
CA VAL A 74 -2.50 -8.21 14.78
C VAL A 74 -3.16 -6.83 14.68
N VAL A 75 -4.34 -6.67 15.29
CA VAL A 75 -5.09 -5.40 15.30
C VAL A 75 -4.28 -4.28 15.97
N ASP A 76 -3.66 -4.56 17.11
CA ASP A 76 -2.82 -3.59 17.83
C ASP A 76 -1.63 -3.14 17.01
N SER A 77 -1.00 -4.06 16.27
CA SER A 77 0.15 -3.76 15.43
C SER A 77 -0.24 -2.92 14.22
N LEU A 78 -1.29 -3.32 13.51
CA LEU A 78 -1.82 -2.55 12.38
C LEU A 78 -2.32 -1.18 12.82
N THR A 79 -2.98 -1.07 13.97
CA THR A 79 -3.46 0.21 14.51
C THR A 79 -2.29 1.13 14.88
N ALA A 80 -1.24 0.60 15.50
CA ALA A 80 -0.05 1.40 15.83
C ALA A 80 0.67 1.91 14.57
N ILE A 81 0.72 1.11 13.50
CA ILE A 81 1.43 1.46 12.25
C ILE A 81 0.58 2.35 11.33
N LEU A 82 -0.70 2.03 11.16
CA LEU A 82 -1.61 2.65 10.18
C LEU A 82 -2.64 3.59 10.79
N GLY A 83 -2.72 3.66 12.12
CA GLY A 83 -3.75 4.42 12.84
C GLY A 83 -5.06 3.65 12.99
N GLU A 84 -5.97 4.21 13.77
CA GLU A 84 -7.31 3.68 13.92
C GLU A 84 -8.07 3.70 12.60
N ARG A 85 -9.06 2.81 12.49
CA ARG A 85 -9.93 2.65 11.31
C ARG A 85 -9.18 2.37 10.00
N TYR A 86 -7.98 1.79 10.07
CA TYR A 86 -7.29 1.33 8.88
C TYR A 86 -8.23 0.51 7.98
N TYR A 87 -8.02 0.59 6.68
CA TYR A 87 -8.82 -0.12 5.70
C TYR A 87 -8.11 -1.38 5.28
N ARG A 88 -8.73 -2.54 5.53
CA ARG A 88 -8.29 -3.80 4.91
C ARG A 88 -8.69 -3.78 3.45
N TYR A 89 -7.71 -3.52 2.59
CA TYR A 89 -7.92 -3.44 1.17
C TYR A 89 -8.35 -4.83 0.64
N PRO A 90 -9.26 -4.92 -0.35
CA PRO A 90 -9.90 -6.19 -0.72
C PRO A 90 -8.94 -7.20 -1.34
N HIS A 91 -7.78 -6.73 -1.81
CA HIS A 91 -6.77 -7.60 -2.38
C HIS A 91 -6.13 -8.47 -1.32
N SER A 92 -6.20 -9.77 -1.56
CA SER A 92 -5.57 -10.78 -0.72
C SER A 92 -5.20 -11.99 -1.56
N PHE A 93 -4.22 -12.79 -1.12
CA PHE A 93 -3.71 -13.89 -1.92
C PHE A 93 -3.15 -15.04 -1.06
N ILE A 94 -3.45 -16.28 -1.43
CA ILE A 94 -2.80 -17.48 -0.89
C ILE A 94 -1.66 -17.87 -1.84
N HIS A 95 -0.42 -17.59 -1.46
CA HIS A 95 0.75 -17.99 -2.21
C HIS A 95 1.13 -19.43 -1.88
N GLN A 96 1.52 -20.21 -2.89
CA GLN A 96 2.19 -21.50 -2.74
C GLN A 96 3.61 -21.38 -3.29
N ALA A 97 4.61 -21.84 -2.53
CA ALA A 97 5.98 -21.92 -3.05
C ALA A 97 6.06 -22.97 -4.18
N GLY A 98 6.73 -22.62 -5.27
CA GLY A 98 6.99 -23.49 -6.41
C GLY A 98 8.49 -23.66 -6.66
N THR A 99 8.85 -24.22 -7.81
CA THR A 99 10.26 -24.39 -8.23
C THR A 99 10.89 -23.12 -8.82
N ALA A 100 10.06 -22.11 -9.11
CA ALA A 100 10.51 -20.82 -9.64
C ALA A 100 10.86 -19.83 -8.52
N ASP A 101 11.86 -18.99 -8.77
CA ASP A 101 12.21 -17.82 -7.95
C ASP A 101 11.53 -16.60 -8.55
N GLN A 102 11.12 -15.68 -7.69
CA GLN A 102 10.80 -14.32 -8.12
C GLN A 102 12.06 -13.45 -8.02
N GLY A 103 12.15 -12.42 -8.86
CA GLY A 103 13.12 -11.34 -8.68
C GLY A 103 12.74 -10.49 -7.46
N PHE A 104 13.71 -9.78 -6.89
CA PHE A 104 13.43 -8.82 -5.82
C PHE A 104 12.61 -7.65 -6.37
N HIS A 105 11.55 -7.30 -5.66
CA HIS A 105 10.65 -6.22 -6.04
C HIS A 105 9.99 -5.55 -4.84
N LYS A 106 9.39 -4.39 -5.10
CA LYS A 106 8.29 -3.84 -4.31
C LYS A 106 6.98 -4.09 -5.05
N ASP A 107 5.94 -4.46 -4.31
CA ASP A 107 4.59 -4.68 -4.86
C ASP A 107 4.11 -3.43 -5.61
N SER A 108 3.28 -3.64 -6.63
CA SER A 108 2.59 -2.57 -7.33
C SER A 108 1.61 -1.87 -6.39
N HIS A 109 1.40 -0.55 -6.60
CA HIS A 109 0.47 0.26 -5.79
C HIS A 109 -0.95 -0.31 -5.75
N PHE A 110 -1.37 -0.89 -6.87
CA PHE A 110 -2.66 -1.52 -7.03
C PHE A 110 -2.49 -2.95 -7.51
N PRO A 111 -3.48 -3.83 -7.26
CA PRO A 111 -3.40 -5.24 -7.66
C PRO A 111 -3.16 -5.42 -9.15
N TRP A 112 -2.61 -6.57 -9.51
CA TRP A 112 -2.36 -6.98 -10.90
C TRP A 112 -1.33 -6.10 -11.62
N SER A 113 -0.24 -5.75 -10.95
CA SER A 113 0.87 -4.99 -11.56
C SER A 113 0.44 -3.63 -12.10
N VAL A 114 -0.48 -2.97 -11.41
CA VAL A 114 -0.99 -1.66 -11.80
C VAL A 114 -0.27 -0.55 -11.02
N ARG A 115 0.33 0.37 -11.76
CA ARG A 115 1.03 1.54 -11.19
C ARG A 115 0.03 2.67 -10.91
N GLY A 116 0.02 3.15 -9.67
CA GLY A 116 -0.78 4.30 -9.24
C GLY A 116 -0.01 5.62 -9.40
N GLY A 117 0.97 5.85 -8.53
CA GLY A 117 1.71 7.12 -8.46
C GLY A 117 3.09 6.94 -7.83
N LEU A 118 3.49 7.88 -6.97
CA LEU A 118 4.75 7.86 -6.24
C LEU A 118 4.61 7.19 -4.86
N ARG A 119 5.66 6.48 -4.44
CA ARG A 119 5.77 5.85 -3.12
C ARG A 119 6.04 6.89 -2.04
N SER A 120 5.43 6.72 -0.88
CA SER A 120 5.65 7.58 0.29
C SER A 120 6.47 6.82 1.33
N HIS A 121 7.41 7.51 1.97
CA HIS A 121 8.11 6.95 3.13
C HIS A 121 7.21 6.84 4.37
N ARG A 122 6.07 7.55 4.39
CA ARG A 122 5.10 7.39 5.47
C ARG A 122 4.43 6.02 5.37
N PRO A 123 4.22 5.32 6.50
CA PRO A 123 3.47 4.06 6.54
C PRO A 123 1.97 4.32 6.30
N ASN A 124 1.64 4.61 5.04
CA ASN A 124 0.28 4.75 4.55
C ASN A 124 -0.32 3.40 4.14
N ALA A 125 0.52 2.37 4.00
CA ALA A 125 0.11 1.02 3.69
C ALA A 125 1.02 0.00 4.38
N ALA A 126 0.48 -1.18 4.66
CA ALA A 126 1.23 -2.33 5.18
C ALA A 126 0.69 -3.63 4.58
N MET A 127 1.49 -4.67 4.63
CA MET A 127 1.05 -6.03 4.34
C MET A 127 1.10 -6.90 5.60
N LEU A 128 0.20 -7.88 5.70
CA LEU A 128 0.30 -8.97 6.66
C LEU A 128 0.56 -10.26 5.89
N LEU A 129 1.63 -10.95 6.24
CA LEU A 129 2.01 -12.26 5.72
C LEU A 129 1.81 -13.30 6.81
N TYR A 130 0.91 -14.26 6.62
CA TYR A 130 0.65 -15.31 7.61
C TYR A 130 1.06 -16.69 7.08
N TYR A 131 1.73 -17.47 7.93
CA TYR A 131 2.29 -18.77 7.59
C TYR A 131 1.60 -19.85 8.43
N PRO A 132 0.71 -20.68 7.83
CA PRO A 132 -0.01 -21.71 8.58
C PRO A 132 0.88 -22.91 8.95
N GLN A 133 2.10 -22.98 8.41
CA GLN A 133 3.08 -24.02 8.70
C GLN A 133 4.43 -23.41 9.11
N GLU A 134 5.23 -24.19 9.84
CA GLU A 134 6.64 -23.88 10.05
C GLU A 134 7.30 -23.69 8.68
N THR A 135 8.01 -22.59 8.50
CA THR A 135 8.64 -22.24 7.23
C THR A 135 10.15 -22.27 7.40
N LYS A 136 10.81 -23.18 6.67
CA LYS A 136 12.26 -23.38 6.65
C LYS A 136 12.87 -22.84 5.36
N VAL A 137 14.20 -22.73 5.33
CA VAL A 137 14.94 -22.20 4.17
C VAL A 137 14.75 -23.03 2.90
N ASP A 138 14.65 -24.35 3.04
CA ASP A 138 14.45 -25.30 1.94
C ASP A 138 13.01 -25.33 1.41
N MET A 139 12.04 -24.82 2.16
CA MET A 139 10.61 -24.77 1.76
C MET A 139 10.27 -23.61 0.83
N GLY A 140 11.29 -22.91 0.32
CA GLY A 140 11.16 -21.73 -0.52
C GLY A 140 10.49 -20.59 0.22
N PRO A 141 11.15 -19.98 1.24
CA PRO A 141 10.57 -18.92 2.04
C PRO A 141 10.42 -17.61 1.24
N THR A 142 9.61 -16.70 1.76
CA THR A 142 9.71 -15.29 1.36
C THR A 142 11.07 -14.78 1.82
N ARG A 143 11.80 -14.06 0.97
CA ARG A 143 13.01 -13.33 1.34
C ARG A 143 12.72 -11.84 1.32
N ILE A 144 13.26 -11.12 2.31
CA ILE A 144 13.13 -9.67 2.44
C ILE A 144 14.52 -9.04 2.50
N ILE A 145 14.62 -7.76 2.15
CA ILE A 145 15.79 -6.92 2.42
C ILE A 145 15.39 -5.93 3.52
N PRO A 146 15.74 -6.18 4.79
CA PRO A 146 15.40 -5.27 5.88
C PRO A 146 15.92 -3.86 5.65
N GLY A 147 15.11 -2.85 5.95
CA GLY A 147 15.47 -1.43 5.80
C GLY A 147 15.38 -0.86 4.37
N SER A 148 15.00 -1.67 3.39
CA SER A 148 14.92 -1.27 1.98
C SER A 148 13.72 -0.38 1.62
N GLN A 149 12.77 -0.18 2.55
CA GLN A 149 11.50 0.53 2.27
C GLN A 149 11.70 1.96 1.76
N TYR A 150 12.78 2.62 2.15
CA TYR A 150 13.08 4.02 1.83
C TYR A 150 13.98 4.22 0.61
N TRP A 151 14.46 3.15 -0.01
CA TRP A 151 15.32 3.25 -1.19
C TRP A 151 14.59 2.70 -2.40
N ASN A 152 14.64 3.42 -3.50
CA ASN A 152 14.01 3.03 -4.75
C ASN A 152 15.07 2.95 -5.86
N VAL A 153 14.71 2.23 -6.93
CA VAL A 153 15.45 2.23 -8.19
C VAL A 153 14.68 3.12 -9.17
N ASP A 154 15.36 3.71 -10.15
CA ASP A 154 14.68 4.46 -11.20
C ASP A 154 13.82 3.52 -12.07
N HIS A 155 12.53 3.82 -12.13
CA HIS A 155 11.54 3.09 -12.93
C HIS A 155 10.80 4.02 -13.91
N GLU A 156 11.23 5.26 -14.11
CA GLU A 156 10.45 6.21 -14.93
C GLU A 156 10.34 5.83 -16.41
N GLU A 157 11.29 5.05 -16.92
CA GLU A 157 11.26 4.50 -18.28
C GLU A 157 10.67 3.08 -18.35
N HIS A 158 10.13 2.57 -17.23
CA HIS A 158 9.61 1.20 -17.12
C HIS A 158 8.11 1.18 -16.81
N ASP A 159 7.33 0.59 -17.72
CA ASP A 159 5.86 0.54 -17.64
C ASP A 159 5.31 -0.60 -16.75
N GLN A 160 6.19 -1.34 -16.06
CA GLN A 160 5.80 -2.39 -15.13
C GLN A 160 5.24 -1.78 -13.84
N GLY A 161 4.23 -2.40 -13.24
CA GLY A 161 3.69 -1.93 -11.96
C GLY A 161 4.54 -2.27 -10.73
N GLU A 162 5.28 -3.37 -10.80
CA GLU A 162 6.23 -3.79 -9.75
C GLU A 162 7.57 -3.08 -9.93
N ASP A 163 8.16 -2.65 -8.82
CA ASP A 163 9.47 -2.01 -8.83
C ASP A 163 10.54 -3.08 -8.63
N MET A 164 10.91 -3.74 -9.73
CA MET A 164 11.93 -4.79 -9.75
C MET A 164 13.33 -4.19 -9.56
N LEU A 165 14.19 -4.87 -8.80
CA LEU A 165 15.62 -4.52 -8.70
C LEU A 165 16.41 -4.92 -9.95
N ASP A 166 16.06 -6.06 -10.56
CA ASP A 166 16.57 -6.49 -11.86
C ASP A 166 15.44 -6.45 -12.88
N LEU A 167 15.41 -5.38 -13.68
CA LEU A 167 14.36 -5.09 -14.64
C LEU A 167 14.23 -6.15 -15.74
N ARG A 168 15.30 -6.91 -16.00
CA ARG A 168 15.33 -7.97 -17.01
C ARG A 168 15.01 -9.35 -16.44
N PHE A 169 14.82 -9.48 -15.12
CA PHE A 169 14.68 -10.79 -14.47
C PHE A 169 13.60 -11.66 -15.10
N ASN A 170 12.44 -11.06 -15.40
CA ASN A 170 11.31 -11.76 -16.00
C ASN A 170 11.53 -12.01 -17.50
N ASP A 171 12.01 -11.00 -18.23
CA ASP A 171 12.27 -11.09 -19.68
C ASP A 171 13.32 -12.17 -20.00
N ASP A 172 14.36 -12.25 -19.19
CA ASP A 172 15.43 -13.25 -19.28
C ASP A 172 15.02 -14.61 -18.67
N SER A 173 13.80 -14.74 -18.15
CA SER A 173 13.26 -15.96 -17.53
C SER A 173 14.14 -16.55 -16.41
N VAL A 174 14.88 -15.68 -15.70
CA VAL A 174 15.86 -16.06 -14.67
C VAL A 174 15.21 -16.91 -13.58
N GLY A 175 13.97 -16.59 -13.22
CA GLY A 175 13.19 -17.30 -12.20
C GLY A 175 12.95 -18.79 -12.50
N THR A 176 13.12 -19.23 -13.74
CA THR A 176 12.95 -20.64 -14.16
C THR A 176 14.21 -21.22 -14.80
N ASP A 177 15.33 -20.50 -14.77
CA ASP A 177 16.59 -20.99 -15.33
C ASP A 177 17.02 -22.29 -14.63
N ALA A 178 17.46 -23.24 -15.46
CA ALA A 178 17.96 -24.54 -15.04
C ALA A 178 19.39 -24.47 -14.48
N ASP A 179 20.18 -23.45 -14.88
CA ASP A 179 21.47 -23.16 -14.24
C ASP A 179 21.23 -22.44 -12.90
N LEU A 180 21.05 -23.25 -11.85
CA LEU A 180 20.78 -22.76 -10.51
C LEU A 180 21.92 -21.89 -9.95
N GLU A 181 23.16 -22.13 -10.35
CA GLU A 181 24.29 -21.32 -9.87
C GLU A 181 24.28 -19.93 -10.51
N ALA A 182 24.04 -19.84 -11.83
CA ALA A 182 23.91 -18.56 -12.53
C ALA A 182 22.72 -17.76 -12.01
N ARG A 183 21.57 -18.42 -11.82
CA ARG A 183 20.37 -17.84 -11.23
C ARG A 183 20.63 -17.31 -9.82
N ASP A 184 21.26 -18.10 -8.96
CA ASP A 184 21.58 -17.68 -7.59
C ASP A 184 22.58 -16.51 -7.54
N ARG A 185 23.58 -16.50 -8.46
CA ARG A 185 24.48 -15.35 -8.62
C ARG A 185 23.70 -14.10 -9.03
N ARG A 186 22.87 -14.18 -10.07
CA ARG A 186 22.07 -13.04 -10.57
C ARG A 186 21.17 -12.44 -9.48
N ILE A 187 20.51 -13.28 -8.68
CA ILE A 187 19.65 -12.84 -7.57
C ILE A 187 20.47 -12.13 -6.48
N ARG A 188 21.65 -12.66 -6.12
CA ARG A 188 22.54 -12.01 -5.13
C ARG A 188 23.09 -10.70 -5.66
N ASP A 189 23.54 -10.67 -6.91
CA ASP A 189 24.09 -9.47 -7.54
C ASP A 189 23.05 -8.35 -7.61
N ALA A 190 21.78 -8.67 -7.86
CA ALA A 190 20.69 -7.69 -7.84
C ALA A 190 20.48 -7.04 -6.46
N ALA A 191 20.53 -7.84 -5.38
CA ALA A 191 20.43 -7.29 -4.02
C ALA A 191 21.68 -6.48 -3.64
N HIS A 192 22.87 -6.94 -4.01
CA HIS A 192 24.12 -6.24 -3.73
C HIS A 192 24.25 -4.92 -4.52
N ALA A 193 23.77 -4.89 -5.77
CA ALA A 193 23.76 -3.69 -6.60
C ALA A 193 22.76 -2.64 -6.11
N PHE A 194 21.68 -3.06 -5.44
CA PHE A 194 20.71 -2.16 -4.82
C PHE A 194 21.33 -1.36 -3.67
N ASP A 195 21.99 -2.06 -2.75
CA ASP A 195 22.88 -1.42 -1.76
C ASP A 195 23.85 -2.44 -1.16
N THR A 196 25.14 -2.13 -1.22
CA THR A 196 26.22 -3.03 -0.79
C THR A 196 26.26 -3.27 0.72
N GLN A 197 25.54 -2.44 1.49
CA GLN A 197 25.41 -2.57 2.94
C GLN A 197 24.13 -3.30 3.37
N THR A 198 23.37 -3.87 2.42
CA THR A 198 22.18 -4.67 2.75
C THR A 198 22.31 -6.13 2.38
N ASP A 199 21.66 -6.95 3.19
CA ASP A 199 21.58 -8.39 3.02
C ASP A 199 20.12 -8.84 2.96
N ALA A 200 19.84 -9.80 2.07
CA ALA A 200 18.54 -10.42 1.99
C ALA A 200 18.42 -11.62 2.92
N ILE A 201 17.44 -11.60 3.83
CA ILE A 201 17.20 -12.67 4.80
C ILE A 201 15.96 -13.50 4.44
N PRO A 202 15.96 -14.82 4.69
CA PRO A 202 14.75 -15.63 4.59
C PRO A 202 13.85 -15.42 5.82
N LEU A 203 12.55 -15.30 5.59
CA LEU A 203 11.56 -15.37 6.66
C LEU A 203 11.34 -16.84 7.04
N THR A 204 12.10 -17.31 8.03
CA THR A 204 11.89 -18.60 8.68
C THR A 204 11.13 -18.41 9.97
N VAL A 205 9.95 -19.00 10.07
CA VAL A 205 9.00 -18.72 11.15
C VAL A 205 8.31 -20.01 11.62
N PRO A 206 7.87 -20.11 12.89
CA PRO A 206 7.05 -21.22 13.35
C PRO A 206 5.66 -21.20 12.69
N ALA A 207 4.95 -22.33 12.77
CA ALA A 207 3.56 -22.41 12.30
C ALA A 207 2.67 -21.42 13.07
N GLY A 208 1.79 -20.73 12.35
CA GLY A 208 0.90 -19.73 12.92
C GLY A 208 1.52 -18.33 13.06
N ALA A 209 2.78 -18.14 12.66
CA ALA A 209 3.40 -16.82 12.72
C ALA A 209 2.82 -15.87 11.66
N ALA A 210 2.70 -14.60 12.03
CA ALA A 210 2.39 -13.50 11.13
C ALA A 210 3.56 -12.52 11.04
N VAL A 211 3.73 -11.89 9.89
CA VAL A 211 4.73 -10.85 9.67
C VAL A 211 4.02 -9.63 9.10
N VAL A 212 4.06 -8.50 9.81
CA VAL A 212 3.62 -7.22 9.25
C VAL A 212 4.82 -6.58 8.57
N THR A 213 4.66 -6.17 7.32
CA THR A 213 5.72 -5.49 6.55
C THR A 213 5.27 -4.11 6.12
N HIS A 214 6.21 -3.18 6.03
CA HIS A 214 6.04 -1.97 5.24
C HIS A 214 5.69 -2.39 3.81
N PHE A 215 4.74 -1.69 3.18
CA PHE A 215 4.27 -2.06 1.85
C PHE A 215 5.40 -2.03 0.81
N ASP A 216 6.31 -1.06 0.95
CA ASP A 216 7.47 -0.86 0.09
C ASP A 216 8.72 -1.66 0.49
N LEU A 217 8.63 -2.63 1.41
CA LEU A 217 9.76 -3.49 1.74
C LEU A 217 10.10 -4.38 0.54
N VAL A 218 11.36 -4.34 0.09
CA VAL A 218 11.81 -5.18 -1.03
C VAL A 218 11.79 -6.64 -0.61
N HIS A 219 11.14 -7.46 -1.41
CA HIS A 219 10.96 -8.87 -1.12
C HIS A 219 10.88 -9.74 -2.39
N ARG A 220 10.90 -11.06 -2.20
CA ARG A 220 10.68 -12.06 -3.25
C ARG A 220 10.20 -13.39 -2.69
N GLY A 221 9.49 -14.17 -3.50
CA GLY A 221 9.34 -15.61 -3.29
C GLY A 221 10.60 -16.38 -3.69
N SER A 222 11.03 -17.32 -2.84
CA SER A 222 12.10 -18.26 -3.18
C SER A 222 11.56 -19.58 -3.73
N ARG A 223 12.35 -20.23 -4.59
CA ARG A 223 12.08 -21.62 -4.99
C ARG A 223 12.07 -22.55 -3.78
N SER A 224 11.17 -23.53 -3.79
CA SER A 224 11.22 -24.67 -2.89
C SER A 224 12.25 -25.69 -3.38
N ASN A 225 13.06 -26.21 -2.45
CA ASN A 225 13.98 -27.32 -2.62
C ASN A 225 13.57 -28.51 -1.72
N SER A 226 12.33 -28.51 -1.23
CA SER A 226 11.76 -29.48 -0.29
C SER A 226 10.49 -30.11 -0.89
N ASP A 227 10.20 -31.35 -0.51
CA ASP A 227 8.91 -32.01 -0.79
C ASP A 227 7.77 -31.43 0.06
N SER A 228 8.09 -30.64 1.09
CA SER A 228 7.09 -29.98 1.93
C SER A 228 6.47 -28.79 1.21
N VAL A 229 5.15 -28.67 1.30
CA VAL A 229 4.41 -27.55 0.71
C VAL A 229 4.43 -26.35 1.66
N ARG A 230 4.67 -25.16 1.11
CA ARG A 230 4.67 -23.89 1.85
C ARG A 230 3.56 -22.99 1.31
N PHE A 231 2.62 -22.62 2.17
CA PHE A 231 1.63 -21.60 1.89
C PHE A 231 1.93 -20.29 2.62
N MET A 232 1.46 -19.17 2.08
CA MET A 232 1.47 -17.87 2.77
C MET A 232 0.23 -17.07 2.38
N TYR A 233 -0.50 -16.58 3.37
CA TYR A 233 -1.63 -15.68 3.17
C TYR A 233 -1.14 -14.24 3.21
N LYS A 234 -1.40 -13.47 2.15
CA LYS A 234 -1.07 -12.05 2.02
C LYS A 234 -2.33 -11.20 2.10
N PHE A 235 -2.31 -10.16 2.94
CA PHE A 235 -3.38 -9.17 3.06
C PHE A 235 -2.80 -7.75 2.97
N TRP A 236 -3.57 -6.82 2.39
CA TRP A 236 -3.20 -5.43 2.22
C TRP A 236 -3.99 -4.52 3.15
N PHE A 237 -3.33 -3.51 3.73
CA PHE A 237 -3.96 -2.55 4.63
C PHE A 237 -3.53 -1.13 4.28
N LEU A 238 -4.46 -0.19 4.37
CA LEU A 238 -4.26 1.23 4.07
C LEU A 238 -4.63 2.09 5.28
N ARG A 239 -3.83 3.12 5.55
CA ARG A 239 -4.14 4.18 6.51
C ARG A 239 -5.21 5.10 5.95
N THR A 240 -6.25 5.34 6.75
CA THR A 240 -7.34 6.29 6.39
C THR A 240 -7.45 7.47 7.33
N THR A 241 -6.64 7.53 8.40
CA THR A 241 -6.64 8.57 9.42
C THR A 241 -5.27 9.24 9.53
N GLU A 242 -5.23 10.53 9.84
CA GLU A 242 -3.98 11.19 10.22
C GLU A 242 -3.49 10.67 11.59
N PRO A 243 -2.17 10.67 11.85
CA PRO A 243 -1.65 10.38 13.17
C PRO A 243 -2.18 11.36 14.22
N ALA A 244 -2.45 10.87 15.43
CA ALA A 244 -2.97 11.67 16.54
C ALA A 244 -1.98 12.72 17.11
N ARG A 245 -0.72 12.72 16.66
CA ARG A 245 0.36 13.64 17.11
C ARG A 245 0.42 13.78 18.64
N THR A 246 0.59 12.65 19.31
CA THR A 246 0.53 12.50 20.79
C THR A 246 1.53 13.34 21.59
N GLY A 247 2.51 13.98 20.95
CA GLY A 247 3.57 14.74 21.61
C GLY A 247 4.54 13.88 22.42
N ARG A 248 4.49 12.55 22.28
CA ARG A 248 5.42 11.63 22.94
C ARG A 248 6.81 11.74 22.33
N THR A 249 7.84 11.57 23.15
CA THR A 249 9.23 11.49 22.69
C THR A 249 9.59 10.02 22.54
N ILE A 250 10.02 9.63 21.34
CA ILE A 250 10.46 8.26 21.02
C ILE A 250 11.97 8.31 20.80
N SER A 251 12.71 7.40 21.46
CA SER A 251 14.13 7.20 21.20
C SER A 251 14.30 6.37 19.93
N ILE A 252 15.12 6.86 19.00
CA ILE A 252 15.43 6.16 17.75
C ILE A 252 16.79 5.48 17.89
N ALA A 253 16.88 4.25 17.40
CA ALA A 253 18.13 3.55 17.17
C ALA A 253 17.99 2.78 15.85
N CYS A 254 18.63 3.27 14.79
CA CYS A 254 18.64 2.60 13.50
C CYS A 254 19.88 1.70 13.40
N THR A 255 19.72 0.53 12.78
CA THR A 255 20.86 -0.35 12.47
C THR A 255 21.73 0.18 11.34
N ASP A 256 21.20 1.10 10.52
CA ASP A 256 21.93 1.83 9.49
C ASP A 256 21.74 3.35 9.72
N PRO A 257 22.83 4.11 9.94
CA PRO A 257 22.75 5.54 10.20
C PRO A 257 22.14 6.33 9.04
N ARG A 258 22.22 5.84 7.80
CA ARG A 258 21.66 6.52 6.62
C ARG A 258 20.13 6.61 6.66
N ARG A 259 19.47 5.72 7.41
CA ARG A 259 18.00 5.74 7.61
C ARG A 259 17.56 6.66 8.73
N GLU A 260 18.45 7.04 9.64
CA GLU A 260 18.09 7.79 10.85
C GLU A 260 17.35 9.11 10.57
N PRO A 261 17.77 9.96 9.60
CA PRO A 261 17.01 11.17 9.26
C PRO A 261 15.59 10.87 8.78
N VAL A 262 15.41 9.78 8.01
CA VAL A 262 14.10 9.35 7.52
C VAL A 262 13.21 8.93 8.69
N VAL A 263 13.72 8.07 9.57
CA VAL A 263 12.99 7.58 10.75
C VAL A 263 12.65 8.73 11.71
N CYS A 264 13.55 9.71 11.88
CA CYS A 264 13.26 10.93 12.65
C CYS A 264 12.09 11.72 12.06
N GLY A 265 12.06 11.91 10.73
CA GLY A 265 10.94 12.55 10.04
C GLY A 265 9.62 11.78 10.18
N MET A 266 9.67 10.44 10.15
CA MET A 266 8.49 9.61 10.39
C MET A 266 7.98 9.71 11.83
N VAL A 267 8.88 9.68 12.81
CA VAL A 267 8.52 9.87 14.22
C VAL A 267 7.93 11.25 14.45
N GLU A 268 8.49 12.30 13.83
CA GLU A 268 7.91 13.64 13.89
C GLU A 268 6.49 13.67 13.31
N TRP A 269 6.28 13.04 12.15
CA TRP A 269 4.95 12.98 11.54
C TRP A 269 3.95 12.22 12.43
N LEU A 270 4.35 11.08 13.01
CA LEU A 270 3.50 10.27 13.88
C LEU A 270 3.18 10.93 15.23
N THR A 271 4.17 11.59 15.83
CA THR A 271 4.10 12.08 17.22
C THR A 271 3.97 13.59 17.35
N GLY A 272 4.31 14.35 16.31
CA GLY A 272 4.46 15.80 16.37
C GLY A 272 5.77 16.29 16.97
N LYS A 273 6.69 15.41 17.39
CA LYS A 273 8.01 15.77 17.93
C LYS A 273 9.12 15.04 17.19
N ARG A 274 10.01 15.80 16.55
CA ARG A 274 11.20 15.24 15.90
C ARG A 274 12.27 14.91 16.94
N PRO A 275 12.79 13.67 16.97
CA PRO A 275 13.98 13.35 17.76
C PRO A 275 15.21 14.08 17.20
N LEU A 276 16.28 14.15 18.01
CA LEU A 276 17.56 14.62 17.51
C LEU A 276 18.13 13.58 16.54
N VAL A 277 18.54 14.06 15.38
CA VAL A 277 19.26 13.24 14.41
C VAL A 277 20.73 13.17 14.84
N GLY A 278 21.28 11.96 14.88
CA GLY A 278 22.69 11.71 15.09
C GLY A 278 23.59 12.32 14.00
N PRO A 279 24.92 12.20 14.18
CA PRO A 279 25.88 12.71 13.21
C PRO A 279 25.66 12.10 11.82
N GLU A 280 26.09 12.81 10.78
CA GLU A 280 26.10 12.30 9.40
C GLU A 280 26.93 11.03 9.30
N SER A 281 26.51 10.09 8.45
CA SER A 281 27.36 8.94 8.13
C SER A 281 28.71 9.40 7.57
N GLU A 282 29.80 8.68 7.88
CA GLU A 282 31.12 9.00 7.32
C GLU A 282 31.07 8.83 5.79
N GLU A 283 31.12 9.97 5.08
CA GLU A 283 30.99 10.09 3.62
C GLU A 283 29.73 9.41 3.04
N PRO A 284 28.55 10.05 3.08
CA PRO A 284 27.36 9.51 2.44
C PRO A 284 27.64 9.33 0.96
N ASN A 285 27.72 8.08 0.49
CA ASN A 285 27.94 7.78 -0.91
C ASN A 285 26.72 8.22 -1.71
N ILE A 286 26.76 9.45 -2.25
CA ILE A 286 25.71 9.98 -3.12
C ILE A 286 25.60 9.23 -4.47
N GLY A 287 26.51 8.29 -4.74
CA GLY A 287 26.45 7.37 -5.86
C GLY A 287 25.40 6.27 -5.71
N ASN A 288 24.78 6.11 -4.53
CA ASN A 288 23.64 5.21 -4.34
C ASN A 288 22.44 5.92 -3.69
N GLU A 289 21.28 5.26 -3.73
CA GLU A 289 20.02 5.83 -3.24
C GLU A 289 20.06 6.14 -1.74
N ALA A 290 20.65 5.25 -0.94
CA ALA A 290 20.71 5.42 0.51
C ALA A 290 21.41 6.72 0.92
N GLY A 291 22.57 7.03 0.33
CA GLY A 291 23.29 8.27 0.59
C GLY A 291 22.54 9.51 0.09
N ARG A 292 21.87 9.42 -1.08
CA ARG A 292 21.03 10.51 -1.60
C ARG A 292 19.86 10.83 -0.67
N ILE A 293 19.17 9.82 -0.17
CA ILE A 293 18.03 9.97 0.75
C ILE A 293 18.49 10.55 2.09
N GLU A 294 19.57 10.04 2.69
CA GLU A 294 20.10 10.58 3.94
C GLU A 294 20.37 12.08 3.81
N ARG A 295 21.14 12.45 2.79
CA ARG A 295 21.53 13.84 2.52
C ARG A 295 20.31 14.73 2.27
N ALA A 296 19.32 14.24 1.52
CA ALA A 296 18.13 15.03 1.20
C ALA A 296 17.28 15.33 2.45
N TYR A 297 17.09 14.36 3.36
CA TYR A 297 16.37 14.60 4.61
C TYR A 297 17.08 15.59 5.53
N ARG A 298 18.40 15.45 5.70
CA ARG A 298 19.20 16.39 6.51
C ARG A 298 19.08 17.83 5.99
N ARG A 299 19.26 18.00 4.68
CA ARG A 299 19.06 19.28 3.98
C ARG A 299 17.64 19.81 4.11
N GLY A 300 16.65 18.93 4.09
CA GLY A 300 15.25 19.28 4.29
C GLY A 300 15.01 19.87 5.68
N PHE A 301 15.63 19.28 6.72
CA PHE A 301 15.55 19.81 8.08
C PHE A 301 16.23 21.17 8.26
N GLU A 302 17.24 21.45 7.45
CA GLU A 302 17.99 22.72 7.45
C GLU A 302 17.34 23.79 6.55
N GLY A 303 16.36 23.41 5.71
CA GLY A 303 15.77 24.30 4.71
C GLY A 303 16.75 24.68 3.60
N ASP A 304 17.61 23.74 3.16
CA ASP A 304 18.58 23.98 2.09
C ASP A 304 17.89 24.20 0.72
N PRO A 305 18.00 25.40 0.11
CA PRO A 305 17.30 25.73 -1.14
C PRO A 305 17.82 24.94 -2.36
N THR A 306 18.98 24.29 -2.28
CA THR A 306 19.50 23.47 -3.39
C THR A 306 18.62 22.26 -3.68
N LEU A 307 17.77 21.86 -2.73
CA LEU A 307 16.76 20.82 -2.97
C LEU A 307 15.72 21.24 -4.02
N THR A 308 15.39 22.53 -4.14
CA THR A 308 14.45 23.02 -5.15
C THR A 308 15.01 22.80 -6.56
N GLU A 309 16.29 23.09 -6.76
CA GLU A 309 16.96 22.86 -8.06
C GLU A 309 16.98 21.36 -8.39
N ALA A 310 17.28 20.51 -7.41
CA ALA A 310 17.29 19.06 -7.58
C ALA A 310 15.88 18.50 -7.87
N LEU A 311 14.82 19.02 -7.25
CA LEU A 311 13.42 18.64 -7.54
C LEU A 311 13.03 18.92 -8.99
N LEU A 312 13.58 19.96 -9.60
CA LEU A 312 13.28 20.33 -10.99
C LEU A 312 14.11 19.55 -12.02
N SER A 313 15.06 18.73 -11.58
CA SER A 313 15.84 17.86 -12.47
C SER A 313 14.94 16.84 -13.19
N GLU A 314 15.23 16.58 -14.46
CA GLU A 314 14.58 15.49 -15.21
C GLU A 314 15.16 14.12 -14.81
N ASN A 315 16.38 14.08 -14.24
CA ASN A 315 16.93 12.86 -13.66
C ASN A 315 16.13 12.45 -12.42
N GLU A 316 15.55 11.26 -12.47
CA GLU A 316 14.60 10.78 -11.46
C GLU A 316 15.26 10.55 -10.11
N GLU A 317 16.47 9.99 -10.07
CA GLU A 317 17.19 9.72 -8.82
C GLU A 317 17.42 11.00 -8.00
N ASN A 318 17.89 12.06 -8.66
CA ASN A 318 18.14 13.36 -8.04
C ASN A 318 16.83 13.99 -7.55
N ARG A 319 15.81 13.98 -8.42
CA ARG A 319 14.51 14.58 -8.15
C ARG A 319 13.78 13.87 -7.01
N ARG A 320 13.77 12.54 -7.01
CA ARG A 320 13.06 11.72 -6.01
C ARG A 320 13.67 11.94 -4.63
N ALA A 321 14.99 11.95 -4.51
CA ALA A 321 15.64 12.23 -3.24
C ALA A 321 15.28 13.64 -2.73
N ALA A 322 15.37 14.65 -3.60
CA ALA A 322 15.01 16.02 -3.25
C ALA A 322 13.54 16.18 -2.85
N MET A 323 12.62 15.48 -3.54
CA MET A 323 11.20 15.44 -3.21
C MET A 323 10.96 14.93 -1.78
N TYR A 324 11.65 13.88 -1.34
CA TYR A 324 11.53 13.40 0.03
C TYR A 324 12.12 14.38 1.04
N GLY A 325 13.29 14.97 0.76
CA GLY A 325 13.89 16.00 1.62
C GLY A 325 12.97 17.22 1.82
N LEU A 326 12.40 17.73 0.73
CA LEU A 326 11.48 18.87 0.76
C LEU A 326 10.17 18.59 1.51
N SER A 327 9.77 17.33 1.69
CA SER A 327 8.59 16.97 2.49
C SER A 327 8.71 17.35 3.97
N CYS A 328 9.94 17.62 4.43
CA CYS A 328 10.24 18.07 5.79
C CYS A 328 10.68 19.54 5.87
N ALA A 329 10.64 20.28 4.74
CA ALA A 329 11.19 21.62 4.62
C ALA A 329 10.15 22.76 4.75
N GLY A 330 8.91 22.44 5.15
CA GLY A 330 7.86 23.45 5.37
C GLY A 330 7.58 24.31 4.13
N ASP A 331 7.62 25.63 4.29
CA ASP A 331 7.30 26.61 3.24
C ASP A 331 8.21 26.49 2.01
N LEU A 332 9.50 26.20 2.19
CA LEU A 332 10.42 25.95 1.08
C LEU A 332 9.93 24.78 0.21
N GLY A 333 9.47 23.70 0.86
CA GLY A 333 8.88 22.56 0.17
C GLY A 333 7.63 22.94 -0.62
N ALA A 334 6.79 23.80 -0.06
CA ALA A 334 5.56 24.26 -0.70
C ALA A 334 5.84 25.06 -1.98
N GLU A 335 6.76 26.02 -1.90
CA GLU A 335 7.17 26.86 -3.04
C GLU A 335 7.78 26.01 -4.15
N ALA A 336 8.70 25.10 -3.80
CA ALA A 336 9.32 24.17 -4.74
C ALA A 336 8.28 23.27 -5.42
N ALA A 337 7.30 22.78 -4.67
CA ALA A 337 6.24 21.91 -5.19
C ALA A 337 5.36 22.64 -6.22
N ILE A 338 4.92 23.87 -5.91
CA ILE A 338 4.13 24.70 -6.83
C ILE A 338 4.89 24.93 -8.12
N LEU A 339 6.18 25.27 -8.04
CA LEU A 339 7.03 25.44 -9.22
C LEU A 339 7.14 24.14 -10.03
N ALA A 340 7.37 23.00 -9.38
CA ALA A 340 7.47 21.70 -10.03
C ALA A 340 6.19 21.28 -10.76
N THR A 341 5.00 21.62 -10.24
CA THR A 341 3.72 21.31 -10.92
C THR A 341 3.54 22.01 -12.28
N GLN A 342 4.36 23.01 -12.59
CA GLN A 342 4.31 23.77 -13.85
C GLN A 342 5.30 23.26 -14.90
N SER A 343 6.10 22.23 -14.58
CA SER A 343 7.12 21.71 -15.49
C SER A 343 6.54 21.03 -16.73
N ASN A 344 7.28 21.07 -17.84
CA ASN A 344 6.96 20.28 -19.03
C ASN A 344 7.24 18.78 -18.82
N HIS A 345 8.12 18.43 -17.89
CA HIS A 345 8.45 17.04 -17.57
C HIS A 345 7.42 16.41 -16.63
N ALA A 346 6.83 15.28 -17.04
CA ALA A 346 5.76 14.63 -16.28
C ALA A 346 6.24 14.13 -14.90
N GLY A 347 7.47 13.60 -14.82
CA GLY A 347 8.07 13.17 -13.55
C GLY A 347 8.24 14.31 -12.54
N VAL A 348 8.52 15.53 -13.03
CA VAL A 348 8.65 16.73 -12.20
C VAL A 348 7.29 17.17 -11.68
N ARG A 349 6.27 17.22 -12.56
CA ARG A 349 4.89 17.53 -12.13
C ARG A 349 4.35 16.52 -11.12
N LYS A 350 4.59 15.23 -11.36
CA LYS A 350 4.24 14.12 -10.46
C LYS A 350 4.86 14.34 -9.07
N SER A 351 6.14 14.68 -9.01
CA SER A 351 6.87 14.93 -7.75
C SER A 351 6.36 16.18 -7.02
N GLY A 352 6.05 17.25 -7.75
CA GLY A 352 5.40 18.45 -7.19
C GLY A 352 4.02 18.15 -6.60
N ALA A 353 3.18 17.39 -7.33
CA ALA A 353 1.86 16.99 -6.84
C ALA A 353 1.95 16.12 -5.57
N PHE A 354 2.90 15.18 -5.53
CA PHE A 354 3.17 14.36 -4.35
C PHE A 354 3.56 15.22 -3.15
N LEU A 355 4.50 16.16 -3.35
CA LEU A 355 5.02 17.00 -2.28
C LEU A 355 3.94 17.92 -1.69
N LEU A 356 3.06 18.51 -2.51
CA LEU A 356 1.90 19.26 -2.03
C LEU A 356 0.99 18.40 -1.12
N GLY A 357 0.81 17.12 -1.47
CA GLY A 357 0.07 16.17 -0.67
C GLY A 357 0.76 15.78 0.64
N GLU A 358 2.09 15.63 0.64
CA GLU A 358 2.86 15.31 1.85
C GLU A 358 2.88 16.47 2.85
N LEU A 359 3.00 17.71 2.36
CA LEU A 359 2.93 18.92 3.19
C LEU A 359 1.50 19.22 3.67
N ALA A 360 0.50 18.63 3.00
CA ALA A 360 -0.91 18.69 3.34
C ALA A 360 -1.49 20.12 3.44
N LEU A 361 -1.02 21.04 2.59
CA LEU A 361 -1.44 22.44 2.59
C LEU A 361 -2.83 22.63 1.98
N GLY A 362 -3.77 23.15 2.79
CA GLY A 362 -5.18 23.36 2.42
C GLY A 362 -5.51 24.66 1.67
N ASP A 363 -4.51 25.37 1.12
CA ASP A 363 -4.77 26.60 0.37
C ASP A 363 -5.60 26.34 -0.89
N THR A 364 -6.52 27.26 -1.20
CA THR A 364 -7.38 27.20 -2.39
C THR A 364 -6.61 27.13 -3.71
N GLY A 365 -5.46 27.81 -3.80
CA GLY A 365 -4.56 27.77 -4.95
C GLY A 365 -3.88 26.40 -5.12
N VAL A 366 -3.48 25.76 -4.02
CA VAL A 366 -2.97 24.38 -3.99
C VAL A 366 -4.04 23.39 -4.46
N VAL A 367 -5.25 23.45 -3.88
CA VAL A 367 -6.38 22.58 -4.27
C VAL A 367 -6.72 22.76 -5.74
N ALA A 368 -6.80 24.00 -6.23
CA ALA A 368 -7.07 24.28 -7.64
C ALA A 368 -5.95 23.76 -8.56
N THR A 369 -4.69 23.83 -8.13
CA THR A 369 -3.55 23.31 -8.91
C THR A 369 -3.60 21.80 -9.05
N LEU A 370 -3.84 21.08 -7.95
CA LEU A 370 -3.99 19.63 -7.98
C LEU A 370 -5.25 19.21 -8.76
N GLY A 371 -6.36 19.93 -8.62
CA GLY A 371 -7.58 19.70 -9.40
C GLY A 371 -7.35 19.86 -10.90
N ARG A 372 -6.55 20.85 -11.33
CA ARG A 372 -6.15 21.00 -12.74
C ARG A 372 -5.30 19.83 -13.23
N LEU A 373 -4.35 19.34 -12.43
CA LEU A 373 -3.55 18.16 -12.79
C LEU A 373 -4.43 16.91 -12.90
N ALA A 374 -5.26 16.64 -11.88
CA ALA A 374 -6.20 15.52 -11.87
C ALA A 374 -7.16 15.56 -13.06
N ALA A 375 -7.55 16.75 -13.52
CA ALA A 375 -8.39 16.87 -14.70
C ALA A 375 -7.61 16.76 -16.01
N LYS A 376 -6.52 17.51 -16.17
CA LYS A 376 -6.00 17.84 -17.51
C LYS A 376 -4.66 17.17 -17.85
N ASP A 377 -3.96 16.58 -16.88
CA ASP A 377 -2.65 16.00 -17.19
C ASP A 377 -2.80 14.79 -18.13
N ALA A 378 -1.95 14.73 -19.14
CA ALA A 378 -1.96 13.63 -20.11
C ALA A 378 -1.55 12.30 -19.46
N ILE A 379 -0.71 12.34 -18.41
CA ILE A 379 -0.14 11.15 -17.78
C ILE A 379 -1.01 10.74 -16.58
N SER A 380 -1.56 9.51 -16.64
CA SER A 380 -2.42 8.96 -15.59
C SER A 380 -1.74 8.95 -14.23
N ALA A 381 -0.44 8.63 -14.16
CA ALA A 381 0.32 8.63 -12.89
C ALA A 381 0.37 10.02 -12.23
N VAL A 382 0.37 11.12 -13.01
CA VAL A 382 0.27 12.48 -12.46
C VAL A 382 -1.13 12.71 -11.91
N ARG A 383 -2.18 12.29 -12.64
CA ARG A 383 -3.57 12.40 -12.18
C ARG A 383 -3.82 11.60 -10.89
N CYS A 384 -3.37 10.35 -10.83
CA CYS A 384 -3.40 9.52 -9.62
C CYS A 384 -2.70 10.21 -8.45
N THR A 385 -1.51 10.74 -8.67
CA THR A 385 -0.74 11.41 -7.61
C THR A 385 -1.46 12.66 -7.11
N ALA A 386 -2.05 13.46 -8.01
CA ALA A 386 -2.83 14.64 -7.64
C ALA A 386 -4.10 14.29 -6.84
N LEU A 387 -4.81 13.23 -7.20
CA LEU A 387 -5.98 12.74 -6.44
C LEU A 387 -5.58 12.23 -5.05
N ASN A 388 -4.51 11.44 -4.95
CA ASN A 388 -3.99 11.00 -3.67
C ASN A 388 -3.55 12.19 -2.79
N ALA A 389 -2.92 13.20 -3.38
CA ALA A 389 -2.52 14.43 -2.69
C ALA A 389 -3.73 15.21 -2.16
N LEU A 390 -4.80 15.38 -2.97
CA LEU A 390 -6.04 16.00 -2.53
C LEU A 390 -6.71 15.24 -1.39
N GLY A 391 -6.73 13.90 -1.45
CA GLY A 391 -7.22 13.05 -0.37
C GLY A 391 -6.44 13.25 0.94
N ARG A 392 -5.11 13.34 0.87
CA ARG A 392 -4.24 13.61 2.02
C ARG A 392 -4.46 15.01 2.60
N ILE A 393 -4.52 16.03 1.74
CA ILE A 393 -4.80 17.42 2.16
C ILE A 393 -6.15 17.47 2.88
N ALA A 394 -7.22 16.97 2.25
CA ALA A 394 -8.55 16.98 2.86
C ALA A 394 -8.58 16.21 4.19
N ARG A 395 -7.97 15.02 4.24
CA ARG A 395 -7.84 14.21 5.47
C ARG A 395 -7.17 15.01 6.59
N HIS A 396 -6.06 15.69 6.29
CA HIS A 396 -5.32 16.49 7.26
C HIS A 396 -6.10 17.74 7.72
N GLN A 397 -6.66 18.49 6.78
CA GLN A 397 -7.35 19.74 7.07
C GLN A 397 -8.65 19.51 7.87
N LEU A 398 -9.38 18.43 7.60
CA LEU A 398 -10.60 18.08 8.35
C LEU A 398 -10.33 17.81 9.83
N VAL A 399 -9.19 17.18 10.16
CA VAL A 399 -8.79 16.96 11.56
C VAL A 399 -8.58 18.27 12.31
N GLN A 400 -8.13 19.33 11.62
CA GLN A 400 -7.92 20.64 12.22
C GLN A 400 -9.18 21.51 12.20
N ASN A 401 -9.99 21.38 11.15
CA ASN A 401 -11.21 22.15 10.92
C ASN A 401 -12.29 21.26 10.25
N PRO A 402 -13.29 20.80 11.01
CA PRO A 402 -14.38 19.97 10.47
C PRO A 402 -15.22 20.66 9.37
N SER A 403 -15.12 21.99 9.27
CA SER A 403 -15.80 22.82 8.27
C SER A 403 -14.89 23.19 7.08
N PHE A 404 -13.77 22.49 6.88
CA PHE A 404 -12.91 22.69 5.71
C PHE A 404 -13.71 22.56 4.41
N ASP A 405 -13.53 23.51 3.48
CA ASP A 405 -14.25 23.51 2.22
C ASP A 405 -13.75 22.40 1.29
N LEU A 406 -14.60 21.40 1.06
CA LEU A 406 -14.32 20.26 0.20
C LEU A 406 -14.70 20.49 -1.27
N SER A 407 -15.22 21.66 -1.66
CA SER A 407 -15.73 21.92 -3.02
C SER A 407 -14.72 21.55 -4.13
N GLY A 408 -13.51 22.12 -4.08
CA GLY A 408 -12.47 21.83 -5.06
C GLY A 408 -11.95 20.38 -5.03
N VAL A 409 -12.01 19.72 -3.87
CA VAL A 409 -11.69 18.29 -3.72
C VAL A 409 -12.77 17.45 -4.41
N VAL A 410 -14.05 17.75 -4.15
CA VAL A 410 -15.21 17.06 -4.73
C VAL A 410 -15.22 17.20 -6.25
N ASP A 411 -14.89 18.38 -6.79
CA ASP A 411 -14.80 18.61 -8.24
C ASP A 411 -13.73 17.71 -8.87
N ALA A 412 -12.53 17.65 -8.28
CA ALA A 412 -11.45 16.80 -8.76
C ALA A 412 -11.79 15.31 -8.66
N MET A 413 -12.40 14.87 -7.55
CA MET A 413 -12.82 13.47 -7.37
C MET A 413 -13.95 13.08 -8.32
N THR A 414 -14.84 14.01 -8.66
CA THR A 414 -15.90 13.77 -9.66
C THR A 414 -15.30 13.44 -11.02
N VAL A 415 -14.25 14.17 -11.39
CA VAL A 415 -13.50 13.93 -12.63
C VAL A 415 -12.75 12.60 -12.58
N GLY A 416 -12.06 12.29 -11.48
CA GLY A 416 -11.33 11.03 -11.32
C GLY A 416 -12.22 9.80 -11.28
N ALA A 417 -13.47 9.92 -10.85
CA ALA A 417 -14.47 8.86 -10.85
C ALA A 417 -15.24 8.69 -12.18
N ASP A 418 -14.99 9.55 -13.18
CA ASP A 418 -15.70 9.47 -14.47
C ASP A 418 -15.11 8.40 -15.38
N ARG A 419 -15.86 7.30 -15.56
CA ARG A 419 -15.50 6.18 -16.44
C ARG A 419 -15.36 6.55 -17.92
N ASN A 420 -16.01 7.62 -18.38
CA ASN A 420 -15.86 8.07 -19.76
C ASN A 420 -14.51 8.76 -19.99
N ARG A 421 -13.97 9.40 -18.94
CA ARG A 421 -12.65 10.01 -18.97
C ARG A 421 -11.54 9.00 -18.69
N GLU A 422 -11.78 8.16 -17.70
CA GLU A 422 -10.85 7.14 -17.24
C GLU A 422 -11.42 5.77 -17.62
N PRO A 423 -11.20 5.26 -18.85
CA PRO A 423 -11.70 3.95 -19.26
C PRO A 423 -10.94 2.81 -18.59
N ASP A 424 -11.51 1.62 -18.62
CA ASP A 424 -10.86 0.40 -18.12
C ASP A 424 -9.53 0.14 -18.84
N THR A 425 -8.48 -0.13 -18.05
CA THR A 425 -7.18 -0.51 -18.59
C THR A 425 -7.30 -1.88 -19.28
N GLN A 426 -6.79 -1.95 -20.51
CA GLN A 426 -6.80 -3.17 -21.32
C GLN A 426 -5.64 -4.11 -20.91
N GLY A 427 -5.78 -5.40 -21.22
CA GLY A 427 -4.68 -6.37 -21.06
C GLY A 427 -4.60 -7.07 -19.69
N PHE A 428 -5.40 -6.67 -18.71
CA PHE A 428 -5.49 -7.35 -17.41
C PHE A 428 -6.64 -8.38 -17.38
N LEU A 429 -6.42 -9.51 -16.69
CA LEU A 429 -7.45 -10.53 -16.46
C LEU A 429 -8.62 -9.99 -15.62
N VAL A 430 -8.35 -8.96 -14.81
CA VAL A 430 -9.31 -8.28 -13.95
C VAL A 430 -9.36 -6.82 -14.38
N THR A 431 -10.57 -6.31 -14.65
CA THR A 431 -10.79 -4.91 -14.96
C THR A 431 -10.22 -3.99 -13.89
N THR A 432 -9.41 -3.02 -14.30
CA THR A 432 -8.69 -2.12 -13.41
C THR A 432 -8.57 -0.72 -14.00
N ASN A 433 -8.50 0.30 -13.16
CA ASN A 433 -8.04 1.64 -13.54
C ASN A 433 -7.37 2.35 -12.35
N PRO A 434 -6.11 2.78 -12.47
CA PRO A 434 -5.36 3.37 -11.35
C PRO A 434 -5.91 4.72 -10.88
N VAL A 435 -6.50 5.51 -11.78
CA VAL A 435 -7.08 6.82 -11.44
C VAL A 435 -8.33 6.62 -10.61
N ARG A 436 -9.24 5.73 -11.02
CA ARG A 436 -10.48 5.44 -10.30
C ARG A 436 -10.22 4.77 -8.95
N GLN A 437 -9.21 3.90 -8.84
CA GLN A 437 -8.78 3.34 -7.55
C GLN A 437 -8.19 4.41 -6.62
N SER A 438 -7.34 5.31 -7.15
CA SER A 438 -6.82 6.46 -6.39
C SER A 438 -7.95 7.36 -5.89
N THR A 439 -8.95 7.65 -6.73
CA THR A 439 -10.14 8.41 -6.34
C THR A 439 -10.92 7.72 -5.23
N ALA A 440 -11.16 6.41 -5.32
CA ALA A 440 -11.90 5.68 -4.28
C ALA A 440 -11.19 5.71 -2.92
N ILE A 441 -9.87 5.50 -2.91
CA ILE A 441 -9.04 5.54 -1.69
C ILE A 441 -8.99 6.96 -1.10
N ALA A 442 -8.87 7.98 -1.94
CA ALA A 442 -8.93 9.36 -1.52
C ALA A 442 -10.29 9.69 -0.87
N LEU A 443 -11.41 9.34 -1.52
CA LEU A 443 -12.76 9.53 -0.97
C LEU A 443 -12.96 8.80 0.36
N LEU A 444 -12.47 7.55 0.47
CA LEU A 444 -12.52 6.79 1.72
C LEU A 444 -11.74 7.49 2.85
N SER A 445 -10.58 8.05 2.54
CA SER A 445 -9.77 8.79 3.49
C SER A 445 -10.45 10.09 3.94
N VAL A 446 -11.04 10.84 2.99
CA VAL A 446 -11.79 12.08 3.30
C VAL A 446 -13.00 11.79 4.18
N VAL A 447 -13.80 10.78 3.83
CA VAL A 447 -15.03 10.49 4.59
C VAL A 447 -14.72 9.98 5.99
N THR A 448 -13.65 9.20 6.16
CA THR A 448 -13.21 8.72 7.48
C THR A 448 -12.82 9.89 8.36
N ALA A 449 -11.96 10.79 7.87
CA ALA A 449 -11.54 11.96 8.62
C ALA A 449 -12.71 12.90 8.95
N ALA A 450 -13.64 13.08 8.02
CA ALA A 450 -14.80 13.93 8.24
C ALA A 450 -15.72 13.37 9.34
N ILE A 451 -15.93 12.06 9.38
CA ILE A 451 -16.69 11.39 10.44
C ILE A 451 -15.99 11.58 11.79
N ASP A 452 -14.69 11.30 11.86
CA ASP A 452 -13.92 11.43 13.11
C ASP A 452 -13.84 12.88 13.60
N ALA A 453 -13.81 13.84 12.69
CA ALA A 453 -13.83 15.27 12.99
C ALA A 453 -15.23 15.81 13.36
N GLY A 454 -16.30 15.01 13.18
CA GLY A 454 -17.67 15.45 13.41
C GLY A 454 -18.19 16.46 12.38
N ALA A 455 -17.73 16.38 11.13
CA ALA A 455 -18.21 17.23 10.04
C ALA A 455 -19.72 17.02 9.77
N SER A 456 -20.40 18.07 9.33
CA SER A 456 -21.83 17.98 9.02
C SER A 456 -22.09 17.12 7.79
N ARG A 457 -23.28 16.50 7.71
CA ARG A 457 -23.71 15.72 6.54
C ARG A 457 -23.68 16.55 5.26
N ASP A 458 -24.05 17.83 5.35
CA ASP A 458 -24.04 18.75 4.21
C ASP A 458 -22.62 18.98 3.69
N ALA A 459 -21.63 19.13 4.59
CA ALA A 459 -20.23 19.33 4.22
C ALA A 459 -19.66 18.15 3.41
N ILE A 460 -20.13 16.92 3.68
CA ILE A 460 -19.66 15.70 3.00
C ILE A 460 -20.64 15.13 1.96
N ALA A 461 -21.71 15.86 1.63
CA ALA A 461 -22.73 15.39 0.69
C ALA A 461 -22.14 15.10 -0.70
N GLY A 462 -21.23 15.95 -1.19
CA GLY A 462 -20.53 15.75 -2.46
C GLY A 462 -19.71 14.46 -2.50
N VAL A 463 -18.94 14.19 -1.45
CA VAL A 463 -18.17 12.95 -1.28
C VAL A 463 -19.10 11.73 -1.28
N THR A 464 -20.20 11.80 -0.52
CA THR A 464 -21.21 10.74 -0.42
C THR A 464 -21.82 10.40 -1.77
N ASN A 465 -22.18 11.42 -2.56
CA ASN A 465 -22.76 11.23 -3.90
C ASN A 465 -21.80 10.51 -4.86
N ILE A 466 -20.50 10.82 -4.80
CA ILE A 466 -19.50 10.14 -5.63
C ILE A 466 -19.34 8.68 -5.18
N LEU A 467 -19.24 8.43 -3.87
CA LEU A 467 -19.15 7.07 -3.32
C LEU A 467 -20.36 6.21 -3.74
N GLN A 468 -21.59 6.74 -3.64
CA GLN A 468 -22.80 6.06 -4.11
C GLN A 468 -22.75 5.73 -5.61
N ARG A 469 -22.31 6.67 -6.44
CA ARG A 469 -22.14 6.44 -7.89
C ARG A 469 -21.12 5.34 -8.18
N MET A 470 -19.96 5.37 -7.51
CA MET A 470 -18.91 4.36 -7.69
C MET A 470 -19.39 2.99 -7.20
N ALA A 471 -19.98 2.90 -6.01
CA ALA A 471 -20.51 1.66 -5.47
C ALA A 471 -21.51 0.98 -6.41
N ARG A 472 -22.34 1.77 -7.13
CA ARG A 472 -23.33 1.27 -8.09
C ARG A 472 -22.75 0.90 -9.45
N ASN A 473 -21.90 1.76 -10.01
CA ASN A 473 -21.59 1.74 -11.45
C ASN A 473 -20.14 1.40 -11.78
N GLU A 474 -19.28 1.23 -10.79
CA GLU A 474 -17.86 0.97 -11.02
C GLU A 474 -17.62 -0.47 -11.52
N THR A 475 -16.77 -0.59 -12.54
CA THR A 475 -16.35 -1.85 -13.15
C THR A 475 -15.07 -2.38 -12.52
N ASP A 476 -14.21 -1.49 -12.02
CA ASP A 476 -13.06 -1.87 -11.20
C ASP A 476 -13.53 -2.32 -9.82
N ARG A 477 -13.37 -3.62 -9.53
CA ARG A 477 -13.87 -4.21 -8.28
C ARG A 477 -13.23 -3.59 -7.03
N TYR A 478 -11.99 -3.12 -7.11
CA TYR A 478 -11.28 -2.54 -5.98
C TYR A 478 -11.76 -1.12 -5.70
N ALA A 479 -11.92 -0.32 -6.76
CA ALA A 479 -12.52 1.00 -6.64
C ALA A 479 -13.96 0.90 -6.11
N ARG A 480 -14.74 -0.07 -6.60
CA ARG A 480 -16.11 -0.32 -6.13
C ARG A 480 -16.15 -0.73 -4.66
N ALA A 481 -15.34 -1.70 -4.26
CA ALA A 481 -15.30 -2.18 -2.87
C ALA A 481 -14.85 -1.09 -1.90
N THR A 482 -13.88 -0.27 -2.31
CA THR A 482 -13.42 0.90 -1.52
C THR A 482 -14.52 1.95 -1.39
N ALA A 483 -15.33 2.16 -2.43
CA ALA A 483 -16.48 3.05 -2.34
C ALA A 483 -17.57 2.51 -1.41
N ILE A 484 -17.84 1.20 -1.45
CA ILE A 484 -18.77 0.52 -0.53
C ILE A 484 -18.30 0.66 0.93
N GLU A 485 -17.00 0.45 1.20
CA GLU A 485 -16.43 0.68 2.53
C GLU A 485 -16.68 2.10 3.03
N GLY A 486 -16.50 3.12 2.17
CA GLY A 486 -16.80 4.51 2.52
C GLY A 486 -18.27 4.72 2.92
N LEU A 487 -19.20 4.08 2.22
CA LEU A 487 -20.64 4.12 2.56
C LEU A 487 -20.95 3.36 3.85
N CYS A 488 -20.29 2.23 4.11
CA CYS A 488 -20.42 1.49 5.36
C CYS A 488 -19.98 2.35 6.56
N ARG A 489 -18.88 3.11 6.44
CA ARG A 489 -18.42 4.03 7.50
C ARG A 489 -19.44 5.15 7.77
N LEU A 490 -20.00 5.75 6.72
CA LEU A 490 -21.07 6.73 6.84
C LEU A 490 -22.31 6.19 7.55
N ALA A 491 -22.65 4.92 7.28
CA ALA A 491 -23.78 4.27 7.88
C ALA A 491 -23.55 3.93 9.37
N LEU A 492 -22.33 3.54 9.75
CA LEU A 492 -21.95 3.28 11.14
C LEU A 492 -21.73 4.55 11.96
N GLY A 493 -21.40 5.67 11.31
CA GLY A 493 -21.21 6.98 11.93
C GLY A 493 -22.48 7.81 12.12
N GLY A 494 -23.67 7.28 11.79
CA GLY A 494 -24.95 7.99 11.91
C GLY A 494 -26.06 7.12 12.48
N GLU A 495 -27.04 7.73 13.16
CA GLU A 495 -28.12 6.99 13.84
C GLU A 495 -29.19 6.38 12.92
N ASP A 496 -29.25 6.64 11.60
CA ASP A 496 -30.26 6.01 10.72
C ASP A 496 -29.94 6.01 9.20
N GLY A 497 -30.43 4.98 8.50
CA GLY A 497 -30.92 5.02 7.09
C GLY A 497 -30.02 4.53 5.95
N VAL A 498 -28.69 4.67 6.01
CA VAL A 498 -27.81 4.41 4.84
C VAL A 498 -27.63 2.90 4.57
N LEU A 499 -27.51 2.11 5.63
CA LEU A 499 -27.26 0.66 5.57
C LEU A 499 -28.43 -0.12 4.92
N PRO A 500 -29.71 0.09 5.33
CA PRO A 500 -30.84 -0.60 4.70
C PRO A 500 -31.00 -0.31 3.21
N GLU A 501 -30.77 0.93 2.77
CA GLU A 501 -30.87 1.31 1.36
C GLU A 501 -29.72 0.72 0.54
N LEU A 502 -28.50 0.74 1.07
CA LEU A 502 -27.32 0.11 0.47
C LEU A 502 -27.48 -1.41 0.37
N VAL A 503 -27.97 -2.07 1.43
CA VAL A 503 -28.25 -3.51 1.47
C VAL A 503 -29.34 -3.89 0.46
N ALA A 504 -30.43 -3.13 0.37
CA ALA A 504 -31.49 -3.38 -0.62
C ALA A 504 -30.96 -3.24 -2.06
N GLN A 505 -30.10 -2.26 -2.32
CA GLN A 505 -29.53 -1.99 -3.65
C GLN A 505 -28.46 -3.02 -4.06
N LEU A 506 -27.56 -3.39 -3.15
CA LEU A 506 -26.59 -4.47 -3.37
C LEU A 506 -27.31 -5.80 -3.58
N SER A 507 -28.33 -6.11 -2.77
CA SER A 507 -29.14 -7.34 -2.91
C SER A 507 -29.86 -7.41 -4.27
N GLY A 508 -30.32 -6.27 -4.80
CA GLY A 508 -30.88 -6.20 -6.16
C GLY A 508 -29.88 -6.56 -7.26
N THR A 509 -28.61 -6.17 -7.10
CA THR A 509 -27.54 -6.37 -8.09
C THR A 509 -26.97 -7.80 -8.07
N TYR A 510 -27.00 -8.45 -6.91
CA TYR A 510 -26.53 -9.83 -6.71
C TYR A 510 -27.64 -10.90 -6.83
N SER A 511 -28.83 -10.53 -7.30
CA SER A 511 -29.93 -11.47 -7.56
C SER A 511 -29.70 -12.43 -8.74
N HIS A 512 -28.50 -12.44 -9.32
CA HIS A 512 -28.06 -13.54 -10.16
C HIS A 512 -27.78 -14.76 -9.30
N ALA A 513 -28.64 -15.78 -9.45
CA ALA A 513 -28.44 -17.11 -8.90
C ALA A 513 -26.97 -17.53 -9.14
N PRO A 514 -26.24 -17.96 -8.09
CA PRO A 514 -24.90 -18.49 -8.29
C PRO A 514 -24.98 -19.61 -9.33
N PRO A 515 -23.98 -19.75 -10.24
CA PRO A 515 -23.89 -20.97 -11.03
C PRO A 515 -23.93 -22.13 -10.04
N ALA A 516 -24.92 -23.01 -10.22
CA ALA A 516 -25.19 -24.11 -9.32
C ALA A 516 -23.87 -24.77 -8.91
N ARG A 517 -23.62 -24.87 -7.59
CA ARG A 517 -22.54 -25.72 -7.09
C ARG A 517 -22.75 -27.10 -7.70
N ARG A 518 -21.98 -27.46 -8.73
CA ARG A 518 -21.75 -28.86 -9.09
C ARG A 518 -20.78 -29.44 -8.06
N MET A 519 -21.22 -29.47 -6.82
CA MET A 519 -20.70 -30.32 -5.75
C MET A 519 -21.88 -30.94 -5.00
N ASP A 520 -22.91 -31.36 -5.73
CA ASP A 520 -23.91 -32.28 -5.23
C ASP A 520 -23.60 -33.68 -5.79
N ALA A 521 -22.68 -34.35 -5.11
CA ALA A 521 -22.73 -35.79 -4.95
C ALA A 521 -22.61 -36.10 -3.44
N ALA A 522 -23.80 -36.13 -2.81
CA ALA A 522 -24.16 -36.74 -1.54
C ALA A 522 -23.28 -36.45 -0.31
N ILE A 523 -23.48 -35.28 0.32
CA ILE A 523 -23.45 -35.20 1.79
C ILE A 523 -24.87 -34.92 2.25
N SER A 524 -25.51 -35.99 2.71
CA SER A 524 -26.89 -36.01 3.16
C SER A 524 -27.05 -35.20 4.45
N ASN A 525 -27.93 -34.20 4.39
CA ASN A 525 -28.84 -33.73 5.43
C ASN A 525 -28.35 -33.73 6.90
N GLN A 526 -27.56 -32.72 7.25
CA GLN A 526 -27.76 -32.04 8.54
C GLN A 526 -27.05 -30.68 8.51
N ILE A 527 -27.83 -29.63 8.72
CA ILE A 527 -27.50 -28.23 9.09
C ILE A 527 -28.44 -27.35 8.27
N ASN A 528 -29.67 -27.28 8.77
CA ASN A 528 -30.65 -26.29 8.39
C ASN A 528 -31.17 -25.74 9.72
N ARG A 529 -30.45 -24.74 10.25
CA ARG A 529 -30.74 -23.80 11.34
C ARG A 529 -29.40 -23.25 11.85
N ASP A 530 -28.99 -22.14 11.27
CA ASP A 530 -28.62 -20.90 11.98
C ASP A 530 -28.22 -19.82 10.96
#